data_AF-V5GDY6-F1
#
_entry.id   AF-V5GDY6-F1
#
_cell.length_a   1.000
_cell.length_b   1.000
_cell.length_c   1.000
_cell.angle_alpha   90.00
_cell.angle_beta   90.00
_cell.angle_gamma   90.00
#
_symmetry.space_group_name_H-M   'P 1'
#
loop_
_entity.id
_entity.type
_entity.pdbx_description
1 polymer ?
#
loop_
_entity_poly.entity_id
_entity_poly.type
_entity_poly.pdbx_seq_one_letter_code
_entity_poly.pdbx_strand_id
1 'polypeptide(L)'
;KRNAIRSLYLKLPFPLDFHVYFFNVSNPMEVQTGSIPILEEIGPYCYDEYVEKVDVVDNDGDDSLTYSPYSVYKFNQEKSGILRDDDYVTVIHPLIIGMVNLVNRDMPALLPIVNKAIGLIFPDLESIYLTAKVKDILFDGMA
;
A
#
# COMPACT_ATOMS: atom_id res chain seq x y z
N LYS A 1 -14.45 18.49 -31.28
CA LYS A 1 -13.33 18.93 -30.40
C LYS A 1 -13.68 18.84 -28.91
N ARG A 2 -14.78 19.45 -28.41
CA ARG A 2 -15.19 19.40 -26.98
C ARG A 2 -15.39 17.97 -26.43
N ASN A 3 -16.00 17.07 -27.21
CA ASN A 3 -16.22 15.68 -26.80
C ASN A 3 -14.93 14.85 -26.65
N ALA A 4 -13.88 15.17 -27.41
CA ALA A 4 -12.60 14.44 -27.38
C ALA A 4 -11.75 14.79 -26.16
N ILE A 5 -11.78 16.06 -25.73
CA ILE A 5 -11.11 16.51 -24.50
C ILE A 5 -11.80 15.88 -23.29
N ARG A 6 -13.13 15.83 -23.29
CA ARG A 6 -13.89 15.18 -22.22
C ARG A 6 -13.59 13.70 -22.12
N SER A 7 -13.58 12.96 -23.24
CA SER A 7 -13.26 11.52 -23.20
C SER A 7 -11.86 11.26 -22.64
N LEU A 8 -10.86 12.06 -23.04
CA LEU A 8 -9.50 11.97 -22.51
C LEU A 8 -9.44 12.32 -21.01
N TYR A 9 -10.20 13.32 -20.56
CA TYR A 9 -10.29 13.69 -19.16
C TYR A 9 -10.92 12.60 -18.29
N LEU A 10 -11.91 11.88 -18.82
CA LEU A 10 -12.59 10.80 -18.10
C LEU A 10 -11.76 9.52 -18.07
N LYS A 11 -11.04 9.19 -19.14
CA LYS A 11 -10.23 7.97 -19.23
C LYS A 11 -9.00 8.20 -20.09
N LEU A 12 -7.82 7.90 -19.54
CA LEU A 12 -6.58 7.97 -20.28
C LEU A 12 -6.48 6.80 -21.27
N PRO A 13 -6.04 7.02 -22.52
CA PRO A 13 -5.88 5.96 -23.51
C PRO A 13 -4.58 5.14 -23.31
N PHE A 14 -3.78 5.49 -22.31
CA PHE A 14 -2.54 4.83 -21.92
C PHE A 14 -2.44 4.79 -20.40
N PRO A 15 -1.74 3.80 -19.82
CA PRO A 15 -1.50 3.76 -18.39
C PRO A 15 -0.48 4.82 -17.95
N LEU A 16 -0.54 5.18 -16.67
CA LEU A 16 0.49 5.97 -15.98
C LEU A 16 1.53 5.03 -15.35
N ASP A 17 2.74 5.54 -15.17
CA ASP A 17 3.83 4.81 -14.52
C ASP A 17 3.70 4.95 -13.00
N PHE A 18 3.49 3.83 -12.31
CA PHE A 18 3.46 3.77 -10.85
C PHE A 18 4.64 2.94 -10.34
N HIS A 19 5.61 3.61 -9.70
CA HIS A 19 6.83 2.98 -9.20
C HIS A 19 6.80 2.89 -7.68
N VAL A 20 7.01 1.70 -7.14
CA VAL A 20 7.08 1.45 -5.69
C VAL A 20 8.49 1.04 -5.30
N TYR A 21 8.98 1.63 -4.21
CA TYR A 21 10.24 1.29 -3.58
C TYR A 21 9.98 0.89 -2.13
N PHE A 22 10.60 -0.18 -1.70
CA PHE A 22 10.56 -0.65 -0.31
C PHE A 22 11.88 -0.36 0.39
N PHE A 23 11.81 0.08 1.64
CA PHE A 23 12.95 0.02 2.56
C PHE A 23 12.89 -1.31 3.31
N ASN A 24 13.55 -2.32 2.76
CA ASN A 24 13.67 -3.64 3.36
C ASN A 24 14.54 -3.58 4.62
N VAL A 25 14.05 -4.16 5.72
CA VAL A 25 14.79 -4.24 6.98
C VAL A 25 15.58 -5.54 7.01
N SER A 26 16.93 -5.47 6.98
CA SER A 26 17.78 -6.66 6.93
C SER A 26 18.13 -7.25 8.31
N ASN A 27 17.89 -6.51 9.40
CA ASN A 27 18.14 -6.96 10.79
C ASN A 27 16.90 -6.89 11.72
N PRO A 28 15.70 -7.38 11.32
CA PRO A 28 14.45 -7.16 12.05
C PRO A 28 14.49 -7.65 13.50
N MET A 29 15.15 -8.79 13.75
CA MET A 29 15.26 -9.40 15.08
C MET A 29 16.14 -8.61 16.04
N GLU A 30 17.13 -7.88 15.54
CA GLU A 30 17.97 -7.01 16.35
C GLU A 30 17.21 -5.71 16.68
N VAL A 31 16.53 -5.15 15.68
CA VAL A 31 15.83 -3.88 15.83
C VAL A 31 14.70 -3.97 16.86
N GLN A 32 13.94 -5.06 16.87
CA GLN A 32 12.90 -5.25 17.89
C GLN A 32 13.44 -5.31 19.32
N THR A 33 14.75 -5.54 19.51
CA THR A 33 15.42 -5.51 20.81
C THR A 33 16.13 -4.19 21.12
N GLY A 34 16.03 -3.20 20.22
CA GLY A 34 16.56 -1.85 20.40
C GLY A 34 17.78 -1.49 19.53
N SER A 35 18.21 -2.37 18.62
CA SER A 35 19.28 -2.04 17.68
C SER A 35 18.83 -1.03 16.61
N ILE A 36 19.80 -0.41 15.94
CA ILE A 36 19.54 0.51 14.84
C ILE A 36 19.12 -0.28 13.59
N PRO A 37 18.04 0.11 12.87
CA PRO A 37 17.64 -0.55 11.63
C PRO A 37 18.67 -0.40 10.51
N ILE A 38 18.94 -1.50 9.81
CA ILE A 38 19.67 -1.54 8.55
C ILE A 38 18.63 -1.64 7.43
N LEU A 39 18.56 -0.59 6.61
CA LEU A 39 17.59 -0.46 5.53
C LEU A 39 18.27 -0.64 4.17
N GLU A 40 17.63 -1.42 3.31
CA GLU A 40 18.01 -1.61 1.92
C GLU A 40 16.85 -1.18 1.02
N GLU A 41 17.09 -0.21 0.14
CA GLU A 41 16.09 0.21 -0.83
C GLU A 41 15.98 -0.85 -1.95
N ILE A 42 14.78 -1.38 -2.16
CA ILE A 42 14.48 -2.38 -3.19
C ILE A 42 13.39 -1.83 -4.11
N GLY A 43 13.71 -1.70 -5.39
CA GLY A 43 12.79 -1.22 -6.41
C GLY A 43 13.49 -0.74 -7.69
N PRO A 44 12.73 -0.21 -8.65
CA PRO A 44 11.28 -0.04 -8.59
C PRO A 44 10.51 -1.34 -8.90
N TYR A 45 9.49 -1.63 -8.11
CA TYR A 45 8.38 -2.48 -8.54
C TYR A 45 7.41 -1.61 -9.34
N CYS A 46 7.39 -1.81 -10.66
CA CYS A 46 6.67 -0.96 -11.59
C CYS A 46 5.29 -1.55 -11.89
N TYR A 47 4.28 -0.70 -11.86
CA TYR A 47 2.91 -1.01 -12.25
C TYR A 47 2.42 -0.02 -13.30
N ASP A 48 1.65 -0.53 -14.26
CA ASP A 48 0.86 0.28 -15.16
C ASP A 48 -0.46 0.64 -14.46
N GLU A 49 -0.66 1.92 -14.15
CA GLU A 49 -1.89 2.43 -13.53
C GLU A 49 -2.89 2.88 -14.60
N TYR A 50 -4.03 2.20 -14.68
CA TYR A 50 -5.14 2.57 -15.55
C TYR A 50 -6.15 3.38 -14.75
N VAL A 51 -6.23 4.70 -15.03
CA VAL A 51 -7.11 5.63 -14.33
C VAL A 51 -8.37 5.94 -15.14
N GLU A 52 -9.52 5.85 -14.48
CA GLU A 52 -10.84 6.19 -15.02
C GLU A 52 -11.66 6.98 -13.98
N LYS A 53 -12.44 7.95 -14.46
CA LYS A 53 -13.47 8.64 -13.68
C LYS A 53 -14.80 7.97 -13.97
N VAL A 54 -15.36 7.27 -12.98
CA VAL A 54 -16.65 6.58 -13.07
C VAL A 54 -17.74 7.36 -12.33
N ASP A 55 -18.99 6.95 -12.48
CA ASP A 55 -20.16 7.57 -11.82
C ASP A 55 -20.27 9.09 -12.07
N VAL A 56 -20.00 9.49 -13.32
CA VAL A 56 -19.90 10.90 -13.71
C VAL A 56 -21.27 11.58 -13.74
N VAL A 57 -21.40 12.68 -13.00
CA VAL A 57 -22.58 13.57 -12.98
C VAL A 57 -22.15 15.00 -13.32
N ASP A 58 -22.79 15.59 -14.32
CA ASP A 58 -22.62 17.01 -14.66
C ASP A 58 -23.54 17.87 -13.78
N ASN A 59 -22.97 18.91 -13.16
CA ASN A 59 -23.69 19.87 -12.33
C ASN A 59 -23.80 21.19 -13.09
N ASP A 60 -24.80 21.29 -13.98
CA ASP A 60 -24.96 22.41 -14.92
C ASP A 60 -25.08 23.79 -14.24
N GLY A 61 -25.60 23.86 -13.01
CA GLY A 61 -25.75 25.12 -12.27
C GLY A 61 -24.43 25.71 -11.78
N ASP A 62 -23.41 24.87 -11.59
CA ASP A 62 -22.15 25.23 -10.95
C ASP A 62 -20.93 25.05 -11.88
N ASP A 63 -21.15 24.74 -13.16
CA ASP A 63 -20.11 24.39 -14.16
C ASP A 63 -19.08 23.39 -13.60
N SER A 64 -19.59 22.35 -12.92
CA SER A 64 -18.76 21.35 -12.23
C SER A 64 -19.17 19.91 -12.57
N LEU A 65 -18.33 18.96 -12.18
CA LEU A 65 -18.52 17.54 -12.44
C LEU A 65 -18.19 16.75 -11.17
N THR A 66 -19.09 15.85 -10.79
CA THR A 66 -18.90 14.89 -9.68
C THR A 66 -18.60 13.51 -10.25
N TYR A 67 -17.62 12.81 -9.69
CA TYR A 67 -17.19 11.50 -10.16
C TYR A 67 -16.48 10.71 -9.05
N SER A 68 -16.41 9.39 -9.24
CA SER A 68 -15.59 8.48 -8.44
C SER A 68 -14.28 8.18 -9.18
N PRO A 69 -13.09 8.41 -8.60
CA PRO A 69 -11.84 7.96 -9.19
C PRO A 69 -11.72 6.43 -9.08
N TYR A 70 -11.30 5.78 -10.15
CA TYR A 70 -11.07 4.34 -10.21
C TYR A 70 -9.70 4.06 -10.87
N SER A 71 -8.83 3.35 -10.15
CA SER A 71 -7.50 2.95 -10.63
C SER A 71 -7.37 1.42 -10.61
N VAL A 72 -6.77 0.88 -11.67
CA VAL A 72 -6.33 -0.53 -11.73
C VAL A 72 -4.82 -0.55 -11.92
N TYR A 73 -4.11 -1.23 -11.01
CA TYR A 73 -2.67 -1.40 -11.07
C TYR A 73 -2.36 -2.78 -11.65
N LYS A 74 -1.51 -2.84 -12.69
CA LYS A 74 -1.04 -4.09 -13.28
C LYS A 74 0.47 -4.14 -13.23
N PHE A 75 1.04 -5.19 -12.63
CA PHE A 75 2.50 -5.32 -12.54
C PHE A 75 3.12 -5.33 -13.94
N ASN A 76 4.16 -4.52 -14.11
CA ASN A 76 4.90 -4.39 -15.36
C ASN A 76 6.29 -5.00 -15.18
N GLN A 77 6.42 -6.27 -15.60
CA GLN A 77 7.67 -7.03 -15.50
C GLN A 77 8.81 -6.40 -16.30
N GLU A 78 8.53 -5.79 -17.45
CA GLU A 78 9.55 -5.16 -18.30
C GLU A 78 10.18 -3.95 -17.59
N LYS A 79 9.35 -3.08 -17.02
CA LYS A 79 9.81 -1.88 -16.27
C LYS A 79 10.43 -2.24 -14.91
N SER A 80 10.08 -3.39 -14.33
CA SER A 80 10.62 -3.86 -13.05
C SER A 80 11.95 -4.63 -13.18
N GLY A 81 12.37 -4.92 -14.42
CA GLY A 81 13.62 -5.64 -14.68
C GLY A 81 13.60 -7.06 -14.11
N ILE A 82 14.51 -7.35 -13.18
CA ILE A 82 14.64 -8.68 -12.56
C ILE A 82 13.69 -8.90 -11.37
N LEU A 83 13.09 -7.83 -10.85
CA LEU A 83 12.20 -7.88 -9.69
C LEU A 83 10.85 -8.47 -10.08
N ARG A 84 10.22 -9.16 -9.14
CA ARG A 84 8.88 -9.75 -9.28
C ARG A 84 8.00 -9.27 -8.15
N ASP A 85 6.72 -9.07 -8.42
CA ASP A 85 5.77 -8.68 -7.38
C ASP A 85 5.48 -9.82 -6.37
N ASP A 86 5.97 -11.05 -6.62
CA ASP A 86 6.01 -12.14 -5.66
C ASP A 86 7.34 -12.25 -4.88
N ASP A 87 8.26 -11.29 -5.05
CA ASP A 87 9.45 -11.14 -4.20
C ASP A 87 9.04 -10.78 -2.76
N TYR A 88 9.82 -11.25 -1.80
CA TYR A 88 9.59 -10.99 -0.38
C TYR A 88 10.36 -9.76 0.08
N VAL A 89 9.71 -8.92 0.88
CA VAL A 89 10.32 -7.79 1.57
C VAL A 89 9.92 -7.79 3.04
N THR A 90 10.83 -7.31 3.89
CA THR A 90 10.62 -7.19 5.33
C THR A 90 10.33 -5.74 5.70
N VAL A 91 9.13 -5.46 6.19
CA VAL A 91 8.67 -4.14 6.62
C VAL A 91 8.10 -4.18 8.03
N ILE A 92 7.93 -3.02 8.67
CA ILE A 92 7.22 -2.97 9.95
C ILE A 92 5.76 -3.39 9.74
N HIS A 93 5.21 -4.25 10.60
CA HIS A 93 3.88 -4.80 10.40
C HIS A 93 2.81 -3.70 10.49
N PRO A 94 2.14 -3.31 9.38
CA PRO A 94 1.33 -2.09 9.37
C PRO A 94 0.06 -2.21 10.21
N LEU A 95 -0.58 -3.39 10.23
CA LEU A 95 -1.78 -3.62 11.06
C LEU A 95 -1.49 -3.50 12.56
N ILE A 96 -0.40 -4.12 13.03
CA ILE A 96 0.00 -4.09 14.45
C ILE A 96 0.35 -2.66 14.87
N ILE A 97 1.18 -1.98 14.09
CA ILE A 97 1.57 -0.60 14.38
C ILE A 97 0.37 0.34 14.33
N GLY A 98 -0.54 0.16 13.37
CA GLY A 98 -1.79 0.92 13.28
C GLY A 98 -2.65 0.75 14.53
N MET A 99 -2.89 -0.49 14.97
CA MET A 99 -3.67 -0.78 16.18
C MET A 99 -3.02 -0.20 17.44
N VAL A 100 -1.72 -0.44 17.64
CA VAL A 100 -0.99 0.05 18.82
C VAL A 100 -0.99 1.58 18.85
N ASN A 101 -0.70 2.25 17.73
CA ASN A 101 -0.70 3.71 17.67
C ASN A 101 -2.08 4.32 17.89
N LEU A 102 -3.13 3.73 17.29
CA LEU A 102 -4.51 4.18 17.49
C LEU A 102 -4.92 4.13 18.96
N VAL A 103 -4.66 2.99 19.62
CA VAL A 103 -5.03 2.82 21.03
C VAL A 103 -4.13 3.66 21.94
N ASN A 104 -2.83 3.76 21.67
CA ASN A 104 -1.94 4.62 22.43
C ASN A 104 -2.38 6.09 22.37
N ARG A 105 -2.88 6.55 21.22
CA ARG A 105 -3.37 7.92 21.03
C ARG A 105 -4.70 8.18 21.74
N ASP A 106 -5.68 7.30 21.55
CA ASP A 106 -7.06 7.59 21.94
C ASP A 106 -7.45 6.98 23.30
N MET A 107 -6.89 5.81 23.65
CA MET A 107 -7.27 5.01 24.82
C MET A 107 -6.07 4.24 25.41
N PRO A 108 -5.01 4.91 25.90
CA PRO A 108 -3.78 4.25 26.33
C PRO A 108 -3.97 3.23 27.47
N ALA A 109 -5.02 3.38 28.29
CA ALA A 109 -5.39 2.42 29.32
C ALA A 109 -5.74 1.01 28.77
N LEU A 110 -6.08 0.90 27.48
CA LEU A 110 -6.41 -0.37 26.84
C LEU A 110 -5.21 -1.10 26.20
N LEU A 111 -4.00 -0.53 26.25
CA LEU A 111 -2.80 -1.18 25.69
C LEU A 111 -2.56 -2.62 26.20
N PRO A 112 -2.77 -2.94 27.50
CA PRO A 112 -2.63 -4.32 27.97
C PRO A 112 -3.63 -5.29 27.32
N ILE A 113 -4.81 -4.80 26.94
CA ILE A 113 -5.83 -5.61 26.24
C ILE A 113 -5.43 -5.80 24.78
N VAL A 114 -4.95 -4.76 24.11
CA VAL A 114 -4.43 -4.84 22.74
C VAL A 114 -3.27 -5.85 22.65
N ASN A 115 -2.34 -5.81 23.61
CA ASN A 115 -1.22 -6.75 23.64
C ASN A 115 -1.69 -8.22 23.70
N LYS A 116 -2.76 -8.51 24.47
CA LYS A 116 -3.38 -9.84 24.49
C LYS A 116 -4.09 -10.17 23.17
N ALA A 117 -4.80 -9.21 22.60
CA ALA A 117 -5.53 -9.39 21.34
C ALA A 117 -4.60 -9.68 20.16
N ILE A 118 -3.45 -8.99 20.08
CA ILE A 118 -2.43 -9.23 19.05
C ILE A 118 -1.99 -10.70 19.05
N GLY A 119 -1.69 -11.27 20.23
CA GLY A 119 -1.31 -12.68 20.32
C GLY A 119 -2.43 -13.69 19.99
N LEU A 120 -3.70 -13.26 20.00
CA LEU A 120 -4.84 -14.09 19.59
C LEU A 120 -5.12 -13.99 18.09
N ILE A 121 -4.95 -12.79 17.51
CA ILE A 121 -5.20 -12.54 16.08
C ILE A 121 -4.02 -13.05 15.24
N PHE A 122 -2.79 -12.91 15.74
CA PHE A 122 -1.55 -13.31 15.08
C PHE A 122 -0.79 -14.31 15.96
N PRO A 123 -1.27 -15.57 16.07
CA PRO A 123 -0.68 -16.56 16.97
C PRO A 123 0.76 -16.94 16.58
N ASP A 124 1.09 -16.88 15.29
CA ASP A 124 2.42 -17.21 14.74
C ASP A 124 3.31 -15.97 14.57
N LEU A 125 3.00 -14.87 15.25
CA LEU A 125 3.78 -13.64 15.15
C LEU A 125 5.13 -13.77 15.87
N GLU A 126 6.21 -13.91 15.10
CA GLU A 126 7.57 -13.99 15.64
C GLU A 126 8.18 -12.61 15.94
N SER A 127 7.74 -11.57 15.25
CA SER A 127 8.29 -10.21 15.39
C SER A 127 7.28 -9.11 15.05
N ILE A 128 7.58 -7.86 15.40
CA ILE A 128 6.81 -6.68 14.96
C ILE A 128 7.04 -6.33 13.47
N TYR A 129 7.93 -7.06 12.80
CA TYR A 129 8.18 -6.98 11.38
C TYR A 129 7.43 -8.09 10.65
N LEU A 130 7.01 -7.77 9.43
CA LEU A 130 6.35 -8.68 8.52
C LEU A 130 7.27 -8.91 7.32
N THR A 131 7.48 -10.18 6.98
CA THR A 131 8.10 -10.59 5.71
C THR A 131 7.00 -11.17 4.82
N ALA A 132 6.66 -10.47 3.74
CA ALA A 132 5.58 -10.87 2.83
C ALA A 132 5.90 -10.48 1.40
N LYS A 133 5.11 -11.00 0.45
CA LYS A 133 5.27 -10.66 -0.95
C LYS A 133 4.89 -9.21 -1.19
N VAL A 134 5.57 -8.57 -2.14
CA VAL A 134 5.30 -7.17 -2.51
C VAL A 134 3.84 -6.97 -2.91
N LYS A 135 3.27 -7.84 -3.75
CA LYS A 135 1.87 -7.75 -4.15
C LYS A 135 0.87 -7.94 -3.00
N ASP A 136 1.20 -8.76 -2.01
CA ASP A 136 0.34 -9.01 -0.84
C ASP A 136 0.31 -7.75 0.05
N ILE A 137 1.46 -7.09 0.20
CA ILE A 137 1.56 -5.83 0.96
C ILE A 137 0.81 -4.69 0.26
N LEU A 138 0.87 -4.60 -1.08
CA LEU A 138 0.33 -3.47 -1.83
C LEU A 138 -1.15 -3.62 -2.23
N PHE A 139 -1.57 -4.80 -2.69
CA PHE A 139 -2.82 -4.96 -3.43
C PHE A 139 -3.65 -6.20 -3.04
N ASP A 140 -3.03 -7.37 -2.93
CA ASP A 140 -3.75 -8.62 -2.66
C ASP A 140 -4.22 -8.72 -1.19
N GLY A 141 -3.60 -7.93 -0.31
CA GLY A 141 -3.88 -7.93 1.12
C GLY A 141 -3.11 -9.03 1.85
N MET A 142 -3.05 -8.88 3.16
CA MET A 142 -2.33 -9.78 4.05
C MET A 142 -3.38 -10.46 4.93
N ALA A 143 -3.58 -11.77 4.72
CA ALA A 143 -4.54 -12.60 5.43
C ALA A 143 -3.92 -13.23 6.69
#